data_AF-A0A1C4X8J6-F1
#
_entry.id   AF-A0A1C4X8J6-F1
#
_cell.length_a   1.000
_cell.length_b   1.000
_cell.length_c   1.000
_cell.angle_alpha   90.00
_cell.angle_beta   90.00
_cell.angle_gamma   90.00
#
_symmetry.space_group_name_H-M   'P 1'
#
loop_
_entity.id
_entity.type
_entity.pdbx_description
1 polymer ?
#
loop_
_entity_poly.entity_id
_entity_poly.type
_entity_poly.pdbx_seq_one_letter_code
_entity_poly.pdbx_strand_id
1 'polypeptide(L)'
;MTTVHRRADPLPDSGRPGFGRLLLSEWAKLRSVRRWTLALLAAPVLTVLVSLLAAASSGPGNPDSIVEGPDGTWVQDRFHFVHRPLTGDGSVTTRVSETSLDFPAAQDDAQAKQIQPPTWTKAGLMIKDGVRPGARYAAVMVTAGHGVRLQSNFTTDIAGPAVGAPTWLRLTRVGATISAFQSADGVSWTPVGTVTVAGLPQTVEVGPFVTSPPAFRVQRQFGSGTVAQLPTSTRATFERPTLEPAGAPAAEPGESGRGWQDDEINDAPVPEIKERTATKPGAAWAGDRLTLTGTGDVAPRTTSEDTVAQGLTGIPVGLVATVAVAVLFVTAEHRHGMLRTTFMATPGRRRVLAAKALVVGAVAFILGLVAAVTALLVVGPIQRQNGYLPPRYPDWSLTDAAVLRAVIGTAVVLTAIAVFGMALGSVLRRAAGAVAIVIVLLFLPQLLATGLPGAVGTWLMRLTPAAGFTIQQTTPHYDHVSSICLPQDGCAYDQSWAGLAVCCAYAVAMLVVALWLVRRRDA
;
A
#
# COMPACT_ATOMS: atom_id res chain seq x y z
N MET A 1 -1.63 -24.11 -90.40
CA MET A 1 -2.15 -23.48 -89.18
C MET A 1 -1.54 -24.20 -87.98
N THR A 2 -0.48 -23.63 -87.41
CA THR A 2 0.32 -24.20 -86.32
C THR A 2 -0.20 -23.66 -84.99
N THR A 3 -0.69 -24.56 -84.13
CA THR A 3 -1.19 -24.25 -82.78
C THR A 3 -0.02 -23.98 -81.84
N VAL A 4 0.09 -22.75 -81.35
CA VAL A 4 1.11 -22.33 -80.37
C VAL A 4 0.66 -22.75 -78.96
N HIS A 5 1.35 -23.72 -78.36
CA HIS A 5 1.23 -24.02 -76.93
C HIS A 5 1.88 -22.90 -76.11
N ARG A 6 1.06 -22.06 -75.49
CA ARG A 6 1.50 -21.05 -74.52
C ARG A 6 1.88 -21.79 -73.22
N ARG A 7 3.18 -21.89 -72.93
CA ARG A 7 3.69 -22.37 -71.63
C ARG A 7 3.16 -21.44 -70.52
N ALA A 8 2.58 -22.02 -69.48
CA ALA A 8 2.24 -21.30 -68.26
C ALA A 8 3.54 -20.90 -67.55
N ASP A 9 3.68 -19.62 -67.23
CA ASP A 9 4.77 -19.14 -66.38
C ASP A 9 4.66 -19.80 -64.99
N PRO A 10 5.80 -20.17 -64.36
CA PRO A 10 5.79 -20.66 -63.00
C PRO A 10 5.27 -19.57 -62.07
N LEU A 11 4.26 -19.90 -61.27
CA LEU A 11 3.74 -19.02 -60.21
C LEU A 11 4.92 -18.59 -59.32
N PRO A 12 5.10 -17.28 -59.04
CA PRO A 12 6.15 -16.84 -58.14
C PRO A 12 5.94 -17.50 -56.79
N ASP A 13 7.01 -18.08 -56.24
CA ASP A 13 7.04 -18.66 -54.90
C ASP A 13 6.47 -17.64 -53.90
N SER A 14 5.20 -17.83 -53.55
CA SER A 14 4.52 -17.04 -52.53
C SER A 14 5.08 -17.48 -51.18
N GLY A 15 6.26 -16.93 -50.86
CA GLY A 15 6.93 -17.13 -49.59
C GLY A 15 5.94 -16.93 -48.45
N ARG A 16 5.88 -17.91 -47.54
CA ARG A 16 5.00 -17.90 -46.36
C ARG A 16 4.96 -16.49 -45.76
N PRO A 17 3.78 -15.87 -45.58
CA PRO A 17 3.73 -14.49 -45.09
C PRO A 17 4.49 -14.38 -43.76
N GLY A 18 5.44 -13.45 -43.72
CA GLY A 18 6.20 -13.15 -42.51
C GLY A 18 5.28 -12.70 -41.37
N PHE A 19 5.70 -12.92 -40.12
CA PHE A 19 4.90 -12.60 -38.93
C PHE A 19 4.45 -11.13 -38.88
N GLY A 20 5.25 -10.19 -39.43
CA GLY A 20 4.86 -8.78 -39.56
C GLY A 20 3.62 -8.54 -40.45
N ARG A 21 3.49 -9.26 -41.57
CA ARG A 21 2.30 -9.16 -42.43
C ARG A 21 1.06 -9.71 -41.73
N LEU A 22 1.24 -10.75 -40.90
CA LEU A 22 0.18 -11.30 -40.08
C LEU A 22 -0.30 -10.28 -39.04
N LEU A 23 0.60 -9.59 -38.34
CA LEU A 23 0.27 -8.51 -37.42
C LEU A 23 -0.51 -7.38 -38.10
N LEU A 24 -0.05 -6.91 -39.28
CA LEU A 24 -0.73 -5.88 -40.06
C LEU A 24 -2.15 -6.33 -40.47
N SER A 25 -2.31 -7.61 -40.85
CA SER A 25 -3.62 -8.15 -41.22
C SER A 25 -4.60 -8.18 -40.04
N GLU A 26 -4.13 -8.59 -38.86
CA GLU A 26 -4.95 -8.65 -37.65
C GLU A 26 -5.28 -7.24 -37.12
N TRP A 27 -4.35 -6.29 -37.24
CA TRP A 27 -4.61 -4.87 -36.98
C TRP A 27 -5.68 -4.29 -37.92
N ALA A 28 -5.58 -4.58 -39.22
CA ALA A 28 -6.55 -4.11 -40.20
C ALA A 28 -7.97 -4.63 -39.90
N LYS A 29 -8.09 -5.92 -39.52
CA LYS A 29 -9.38 -6.52 -39.10
C LYS A 29 -9.99 -5.83 -37.88
N LEU A 30 -9.16 -5.55 -36.86
CA LEU A 30 -9.63 -4.88 -35.65
C LEU A 30 -10.19 -3.49 -35.98
N ARG A 31 -9.50 -2.75 -36.86
CA ARG A 31 -9.87 -1.40 -37.28
C ARG A 31 -11.07 -1.35 -38.23
N SER A 32 -11.28 -2.37 -39.07
CA SER A 32 -12.35 -2.37 -40.07
C SER A 32 -13.75 -2.49 -39.46
N VAL A 33 -13.88 -3.06 -38.27
CA VAL A 33 -15.18 -3.21 -37.60
C VAL A 33 -15.49 -1.98 -36.76
N ARG A 34 -16.29 -1.06 -37.32
CA ARG A 34 -16.66 0.21 -36.67
C ARG A 34 -17.21 0.05 -35.25
N ARG A 35 -17.94 -1.03 -34.97
CA ARG A 35 -18.48 -1.31 -33.63
C ARG A 35 -17.38 -1.61 -32.61
N TRP A 36 -16.31 -2.31 -33.01
CA TRP A 36 -15.18 -2.61 -32.13
C TRP A 36 -14.33 -1.38 -31.87
N THR A 37 -14.09 -0.56 -32.90
CA THR A 37 -13.35 0.70 -32.72
C THR A 37 -14.10 1.66 -31.81
N LEU A 38 -15.42 1.78 -31.93
CA LEU A 38 -16.24 2.61 -31.03
C LEU A 38 -16.19 2.09 -29.59
N ALA A 39 -16.30 0.78 -29.37
CA ALA A 39 -16.23 0.19 -28.03
C ALA A 39 -14.84 0.37 -27.39
N LEU A 40 -13.76 0.22 -28.17
CA LEU A 40 -12.39 0.46 -27.71
C LEU A 40 -12.13 1.93 -27.37
N LEU A 41 -12.68 2.88 -28.14
CA LEU A 41 -12.58 4.31 -27.83
C LEU A 41 -13.49 4.71 -26.66
N ALA A 42 -14.60 4.02 -26.45
CA ALA A 42 -15.46 4.23 -25.28
C ALA A 42 -14.79 3.79 -23.97
N ALA A 43 -13.89 2.81 -24.00
CA ALA A 43 -13.19 2.33 -22.80
C ALA A 43 -12.43 3.42 -22.03
N PRO A 44 -11.50 4.19 -22.62
CA PRO A 44 -10.81 5.29 -21.92
C PRO A 44 -11.79 6.40 -21.50
N VAL A 45 -12.81 6.69 -22.32
CA VAL A 45 -13.83 7.70 -21.98
C VAL A 45 -14.62 7.30 -20.74
N LEU A 46 -15.06 6.04 -20.64
CA LEU A 46 -15.76 5.51 -19.48
C LEU A 46 -14.87 5.53 -18.24
N THR A 47 -13.58 5.19 -18.39
CA THR A 47 -12.61 5.29 -17.28
C THR A 47 -12.50 6.70 -16.76
N VAL A 48 -12.30 7.69 -17.65
CA VAL A 48 -12.16 9.08 -17.24
C VAL A 48 -13.47 9.60 -16.63
N LEU A 49 -14.63 9.29 -17.22
CA LEU A 49 -15.95 9.72 -16.73
C LEU A 49 -16.21 9.20 -15.31
N VAL A 50 -15.94 7.92 -15.04
CA VAL A 50 -16.17 7.33 -13.72
C VAL A 50 -15.19 7.87 -12.69
N SER A 51 -13.91 8.06 -13.07
CA SER A 51 -12.91 8.65 -12.17
C SER A 51 -13.24 10.11 -11.84
N LEU A 52 -13.73 10.87 -12.83
CA LEU A 52 -14.27 12.21 -12.66
C LEU A 52 -15.44 12.26 -11.69
N LEU A 53 -16.42 11.36 -11.88
CA LEU A 53 -17.60 11.30 -11.01
C LEU A 53 -17.20 10.99 -9.57
N ALA A 54 -16.31 10.02 -9.36
CA ALA A 54 -15.80 9.67 -8.05
C ALA A 54 -15.09 10.84 -7.38
N ALA A 55 -14.19 11.51 -8.13
CA ALA A 55 -13.48 12.69 -7.63
C ALA A 55 -14.43 13.82 -7.24
N ALA A 56 -15.41 14.14 -8.10
CA ALA A 56 -16.40 15.18 -7.86
C ALA A 56 -17.27 14.92 -6.63
N SER A 57 -17.51 13.65 -6.29
CA SER A 57 -18.25 13.25 -5.08
C SER A 57 -17.38 13.05 -3.84
N SER A 58 -16.06 13.24 -3.95
CA SER A 58 -15.11 12.96 -2.88
C SER A 58 -14.62 14.25 -2.21
N GLY A 59 -14.36 14.17 -0.92
CA GLY A 59 -13.66 15.21 -0.18
C GLY A 59 -12.90 14.57 0.98
N PRO A 60 -11.74 15.11 1.37
CA PRO A 60 -11.04 14.61 2.52
C PRO A 60 -11.90 14.87 3.76
N GLY A 61 -12.05 13.87 4.62
CA GLY A 61 -12.67 14.10 5.93
C GLY A 61 -11.93 15.21 6.70
N ASN A 62 -12.60 15.86 7.66
CA ASN A 62 -11.99 16.93 8.46
C ASN A 62 -10.66 16.46 9.07
N PRO A 63 -9.56 17.19 8.86
CA PRO A 63 -8.27 16.79 9.40
C PRO A 63 -8.27 16.97 10.92
N ASP A 64 -7.89 15.90 11.62
CA ASP A 64 -7.20 16.06 12.90
C ASP A 64 -5.89 16.80 12.59
N SER A 65 -5.62 17.89 13.32
CA SER A 65 -4.36 18.65 13.37
C SER A 65 -3.24 18.24 12.40
N ILE A 66 -2.83 19.18 11.55
CA ILE A 66 -1.76 18.96 10.58
C ILE A 66 -0.42 19.26 11.26
N VAL A 67 0.31 18.20 11.62
CA VAL A 67 1.69 18.29 12.11
C VAL A 67 2.63 17.73 11.06
N GLU A 68 3.67 18.50 10.75
CA GLU A 68 4.73 18.12 9.81
C GLU A 68 5.97 17.66 10.57
N GLY A 69 6.52 16.54 10.11
CA GLY A 69 7.83 16.08 10.53
C GLY A 69 8.95 16.89 9.88
N PRO A 70 10.22 16.60 10.22
CA PRO A 70 11.38 17.32 9.72
C PRO A 70 11.54 17.30 8.20
N ASP A 71 11.01 16.26 7.55
CA ASP A 71 11.08 16.05 6.10
C ASP A 71 9.81 16.51 5.37
N GLY A 72 8.91 17.26 6.05
CA GLY A 72 7.62 17.72 5.51
C GLY A 72 6.54 16.62 5.41
N THR A 73 6.84 15.42 5.92
CA THR A 73 5.87 14.32 5.99
C THR A 73 4.80 14.63 7.03
N TRP A 74 3.56 14.23 6.77
CA TRP A 74 2.49 14.31 7.75
C TRP A 74 2.71 13.25 8.83
N VAL A 75 2.74 13.67 10.11
CA VAL A 75 3.11 12.80 11.24
C VAL A 75 2.09 12.87 12.36
N GLN A 76 2.13 11.86 13.22
CA GLN A 76 1.55 11.89 14.55
C GLN A 76 2.68 11.91 15.56
N ASP A 77 2.58 12.83 16.50
CA ASP A 77 3.58 13.04 17.54
C ASP A 77 2.87 13.28 18.86
N ARG A 78 2.20 12.22 19.34
CA ARG A 78 1.47 12.22 20.61
C ARG A 78 2.01 11.15 21.55
N PHE A 79 2.53 11.59 22.69
CA PHE A 79 3.14 10.71 23.68
C PHE A 79 3.36 11.45 24.99
N HIS A 80 3.66 10.69 26.04
CA HIS A 80 4.01 11.25 27.34
C HIS A 80 5.53 11.17 27.57
N PHE A 81 6.15 12.29 27.94
CA PHE A 81 7.60 12.46 27.94
C PHE A 81 8.08 13.05 29.26
N VAL A 82 8.94 12.31 29.97
CA VAL A 82 9.64 12.83 31.13
C VAL A 82 11.09 13.06 30.75
N HIS A 83 11.54 14.31 30.75
CA HIS A 83 12.78 14.68 30.07
C HIS A 83 13.63 15.71 30.81
N ARG A 84 14.90 15.81 30.38
CA ARG A 84 15.85 16.83 30.83
C ARG A 84 16.68 17.34 29.65
N PRO A 85 17.15 18.59 29.72
CA PRO A 85 18.07 19.11 28.72
C PRO A 85 19.43 18.42 28.82
N LEU A 86 19.95 17.97 27.68
CA LEU A 86 21.31 17.50 27.48
C LEU A 86 22.02 18.42 26.47
N THR A 87 23.12 19.04 26.87
CA THR A 87 23.91 19.91 25.99
C THR A 87 25.16 19.20 25.51
N GLY A 88 25.33 19.12 24.19
CA GLY A 88 26.45 18.43 23.55
C GLY A 88 26.26 16.91 23.51
N ASP A 89 27.39 16.21 23.55
CA ASP A 89 27.46 14.74 23.49
C ASP A 89 27.13 14.12 24.84
N GLY A 90 26.54 12.92 24.80
CA GLY A 90 26.17 12.25 26.03
C GLY A 90 25.37 10.97 25.83
N SER A 91 24.99 10.33 26.93
CA SER A 91 24.17 9.13 26.93
C SER A 91 23.03 9.22 27.93
N VAL A 92 21.94 8.51 27.63
CA VAL A 92 20.84 8.27 28.56
C VAL A 92 20.59 6.77 28.65
N THR A 93 20.48 6.23 29.86
CA THR A 93 20.28 4.80 30.13
C THR A 93 19.17 4.59 31.15
N THR A 94 18.28 3.62 30.91
CA THR A 94 17.24 3.20 31.86
C THR A 94 16.92 1.72 31.66
N ARG A 95 16.31 1.10 32.67
CA ARG A 95 15.70 -0.22 32.56
C ARG A 95 14.19 -0.09 32.47
N VAL A 96 13.61 -0.57 31.38
CA VAL A 96 12.16 -0.78 31.28
C VAL A 96 11.85 -2.06 32.04
N SER A 97 11.17 -1.97 33.17
CA SER A 97 10.88 -3.10 34.05
C SER A 97 9.60 -3.83 33.69
N GLU A 98 8.56 -3.08 33.38
CA GLU A 98 7.22 -3.60 33.14
C GLU A 98 6.50 -2.72 32.11
N THR A 99 5.65 -3.34 31.30
CA THR A 99 4.76 -2.66 30.35
C THR A 99 3.38 -3.30 30.41
N SER A 100 2.32 -2.50 30.47
CA SER A 100 0.94 -2.96 30.43
C SER A 100 0.12 -2.11 29.47
N LEU A 101 -0.77 -2.74 28.71
CA LEU A 101 -1.67 -2.10 27.75
C LEU A 101 -3.10 -2.13 28.30
N ASP A 102 -3.77 -0.98 28.23
CA ASP A 102 -5.16 -0.77 28.61
C ASP A 102 -5.97 -0.27 27.41
N PHE A 103 -7.08 -0.94 27.10
CA PHE A 103 -7.98 -0.62 26.01
C PHE A 103 -9.40 -1.13 26.33
N PRO A 104 -10.46 -0.57 25.70
CA PRO A 104 -11.84 -0.91 26.00
C PRO A 104 -12.10 -2.42 25.96
N ALA A 105 -12.57 -2.96 27.09
CA ALA A 105 -12.98 -4.35 27.18
C ALA A 105 -14.13 -4.63 26.21
N ALA A 106 -14.08 -5.80 25.57
CA ALA A 106 -15.18 -6.27 24.74
C ALA A 106 -16.42 -6.53 25.61
N GLN A 107 -17.60 -6.14 25.12
CA GLN A 107 -18.88 -6.41 25.78
C GLN A 107 -19.23 -7.91 25.73
N ASP A 108 -18.83 -8.60 24.66
CA ASP A 108 -19.05 -10.03 24.45
C ASP A 108 -17.94 -10.65 23.57
N ASP A 109 -17.93 -11.98 23.45
CA ASP A 109 -16.97 -12.74 22.65
C ASP A 109 -17.03 -12.41 21.14
N ALA A 110 -18.19 -11.98 20.65
CA ALA A 110 -18.36 -11.63 19.24
C ALA A 110 -17.65 -10.30 18.92
N GLN A 111 -17.78 -9.32 19.80
CA GLN A 111 -17.09 -8.04 19.74
C GLN A 111 -15.59 -8.21 19.98
N ALA A 112 -15.18 -9.11 20.89
CA ALA A 112 -13.77 -9.40 21.14
C ALA A 112 -13.04 -9.82 19.86
N LYS A 113 -13.68 -10.63 19.00
CA LYS A 113 -13.12 -11.07 17.70
C LYS A 113 -13.02 -9.95 16.65
N GLN A 114 -13.72 -8.82 16.85
CA GLN A 114 -13.70 -7.67 15.95
C GLN A 114 -12.64 -6.63 16.36
N ILE A 115 -12.11 -6.71 17.58
CA ILE A 115 -11.12 -5.78 18.10
C ILE A 115 -9.72 -6.31 17.82
N GLN A 116 -8.93 -5.51 17.12
CA GLN A 116 -7.50 -5.73 16.90
C GLN A 116 -6.72 -4.84 17.89
N PRO A 117 -6.06 -5.42 18.90
CA PRO A 117 -5.27 -4.66 19.85
C PRO A 117 -4.03 -4.06 19.18
N PRO A 118 -3.50 -2.93 19.68
CA PRO A 118 -2.28 -2.34 19.15
C PRO A 118 -1.09 -3.25 19.39
N THR A 119 -0.27 -3.45 18.36
CA THR A 119 1.01 -4.17 18.44
C THR A 119 2.21 -3.21 18.48
N TRP A 120 1.98 -1.91 18.31
CA TRP A 120 3.04 -0.91 18.25
C TRP A 120 2.99 0.07 19.43
N THR A 121 2.57 -0.40 20.62
CA THR A 121 2.79 0.38 21.85
C THR A 121 4.28 0.53 22.08
N LYS A 122 4.72 1.68 22.58
CA LYS A 122 6.14 2.04 22.67
C LYS A 122 6.44 2.51 24.09
N ALA A 123 7.47 1.93 24.70
CA ALA A 123 8.03 2.40 25.97
C ALA A 123 9.56 2.35 25.89
N GLY A 124 10.22 3.47 26.17
CA GLY A 124 11.67 3.54 25.95
C GLY A 124 12.29 4.88 26.27
N LEU A 125 13.43 5.15 25.64
CA LEU A 125 14.19 6.40 25.74
C LEU A 125 14.12 7.17 24.44
N MET A 126 14.07 8.50 24.54
CA MET A 126 14.08 9.41 23.41
C MET A 126 15.12 10.52 23.60
N ILE A 127 15.73 10.93 22.50
CA ILE A 127 16.47 12.19 22.33
C ILE A 127 15.71 13.01 21.29
N LYS A 128 15.20 14.18 21.67
CA LYS A 128 14.34 15.03 20.83
C LYS A 128 14.83 16.48 20.84
N ASP A 129 14.70 17.15 19.69
CA ASP A 129 15.06 18.57 19.47
C ASP A 129 14.35 19.51 20.47
N GLY A 130 13.12 19.17 20.88
CA GLY A 130 12.40 19.81 21.98
C GLY A 130 11.00 19.23 22.15
N VAL A 131 10.13 19.91 22.91
CA VAL A 131 8.76 19.46 23.20
C VAL A 131 7.72 19.84 22.14
N ARG A 132 8.14 20.43 21.02
CA ARG A 132 7.23 20.78 19.92
C ARG A 132 6.82 19.52 19.13
N PRO A 133 5.52 19.28 18.87
CA PRO A 133 5.10 18.22 17.96
C PRO A 133 5.74 18.34 16.57
N GLY A 134 6.14 17.20 16.00
CA GLY A 134 6.83 17.13 14.70
C GLY A 134 8.34 17.43 14.79
N ALA A 135 8.87 17.70 15.98
CA ALA A 135 10.30 17.95 16.15
C ALA A 135 11.15 16.67 15.94
N ARG A 136 12.38 16.87 15.46
CA ARG A 136 13.35 15.82 15.19
C ARG A 136 13.62 14.96 16.42
N TYR A 137 13.75 13.66 16.25
CA TYR A 137 14.06 12.76 17.36
C TYR A 137 14.75 11.48 16.89
N ALA A 138 15.40 10.80 17.84
CA ALA A 138 15.66 9.37 17.79
C ALA A 138 15.23 8.72 19.11
N ALA A 139 14.68 7.52 19.03
CA ALA A 139 14.18 6.79 20.17
C ALA A 139 14.54 5.32 20.08
N VAL A 140 14.85 4.70 21.23
CA VAL A 140 14.94 3.26 21.36
C VAL A 140 13.86 2.80 22.34
N MET A 141 13.09 1.78 21.95
CA MET A 141 11.92 1.37 22.71
C MET A 141 11.69 -0.14 22.62
N VAL A 142 11.07 -0.70 23.65
CA VAL A 142 10.35 -1.97 23.54
C VAL A 142 8.98 -1.73 22.93
N THR A 143 8.57 -2.65 22.06
CA THR A 143 7.31 -2.62 21.32
C THR A 143 6.51 -3.91 21.46
N ALA A 144 5.18 -3.80 21.62
CA ALA A 144 4.32 -4.94 21.91
C ALA A 144 4.21 -5.97 20.77
N GLY A 145 5.08 -6.98 20.77
CA GLY A 145 5.11 -8.02 19.73
C GLY A 145 6.10 -7.73 18.61
N HIS A 146 6.86 -6.62 18.68
CA HIS A 146 7.88 -6.25 17.70
C HIS A 146 9.29 -6.05 18.30
N GLY A 147 9.47 -6.41 19.57
CA GLY A 147 10.78 -6.41 20.24
C GLY A 147 11.33 -5.01 20.49
N VAL A 148 12.65 -4.88 20.52
CA VAL A 148 13.32 -3.58 20.61
C VAL A 148 13.44 -2.94 19.23
N ARG A 149 13.14 -1.66 19.15
CA ARG A 149 13.19 -0.85 17.92
C ARG A 149 13.98 0.42 18.14
N LEU A 150 14.71 0.85 17.11
CA LEU A 150 15.28 2.19 17.01
C LEU A 150 14.51 2.94 15.94
N GLN A 151 13.84 4.03 16.30
CA GLN A 151 13.10 4.89 15.38
C GLN A 151 13.70 6.28 15.35
N SER A 152 13.67 6.94 14.18
CA SER A 152 14.08 8.34 14.05
C SER A 152 13.27 9.10 13.02
N ASN A 153 12.99 10.38 13.33
CA ASN A 153 12.25 11.31 12.48
C ASN A 153 10.99 10.69 11.86
N PHE A 154 10.27 9.88 12.66
CA PHE A 154 9.02 9.21 12.32
C PHE A 154 9.15 8.10 11.28
N THR A 155 9.88 8.29 10.19
CA THR A 155 9.87 7.40 9.01
C THR A 155 10.87 6.25 9.09
N THR A 156 11.94 6.39 9.87
CA THR A 156 12.99 5.37 9.98
C THR A 156 12.69 4.42 11.14
N ASP A 157 12.75 3.12 10.89
CA ASP A 157 12.68 2.04 11.89
C ASP A 157 13.81 1.03 11.64
N ILE A 158 14.53 0.67 12.69
CA ILE A 158 15.58 -0.37 12.69
C ILE A 158 15.20 -1.42 13.72
N ALA A 159 15.07 -2.66 13.27
CA ALA A 159 14.77 -3.82 14.11
C ALA A 159 15.97 -4.18 14.99
N GLY A 160 15.76 -4.22 16.30
CA GLY A 160 16.69 -4.76 17.28
C GLY A 160 16.34 -6.19 17.70
N PRO A 161 16.90 -6.66 18.83
CA PRO A 161 16.57 -7.96 19.39
C PRO A 161 15.08 -8.11 19.71
N ALA A 162 14.52 -9.29 19.44
CA ALA A 162 13.11 -9.63 19.67
C ALA A 162 12.83 -9.92 21.17
N VAL A 163 13.17 -8.97 22.05
CA VAL A 163 13.01 -9.05 23.51
C VAL A 163 12.04 -7.98 24.00
N GLY A 164 11.28 -8.30 25.06
CA GLY A 164 10.37 -7.37 25.75
C GLY A 164 10.93 -6.88 27.09
N ALA A 165 10.08 -6.22 27.89
CA ALA A 165 10.41 -5.90 29.28
C ALA A 165 10.43 -7.19 30.15
N PRO A 166 11.31 -7.29 31.15
CA PRO A 166 12.30 -6.29 31.57
C PRO A 166 13.55 -6.25 30.69
N THR A 167 14.04 -5.06 30.33
CA THR A 167 15.26 -4.88 29.52
C THR A 167 15.90 -3.50 29.73
N TRP A 168 17.22 -3.42 29.60
CA TRP A 168 17.96 -2.17 29.64
C TRP A 168 18.08 -1.56 28.24
N LEU A 169 17.90 -0.25 28.16
CA LEU A 169 18.00 0.53 26.94
C LEU A 169 18.97 1.70 27.15
N ARG A 170 19.72 2.03 26.10
CA ARG A 170 20.64 3.17 26.08
C ARG A 170 20.62 3.88 24.73
N LEU A 171 20.61 5.21 24.77
CA LEU A 171 20.92 6.06 23.63
C LEU A 171 22.23 6.79 23.90
N THR A 172 23.08 6.89 22.88
CA THR A 172 24.33 7.67 22.93
C THR A 172 24.35 8.62 21.75
N ARG A 173 24.58 9.90 22.04
CA ARG A 173 24.66 10.98 21.07
C ARG A 173 26.11 11.44 20.91
N VAL A 174 26.55 11.52 19.65
CA VAL A 174 27.79 12.18 19.23
C VAL A 174 27.49 13.10 18.05
N GLY A 175 27.43 14.41 18.29
CA GLY A 175 26.96 15.41 17.34
C GLY A 175 25.51 15.15 16.90
N ALA A 176 25.34 14.83 15.61
CA ALA A 176 24.06 14.45 15.01
C ALA A 176 23.83 12.93 14.96
N THR A 177 24.82 12.14 15.36
CA THR A 177 24.75 10.67 15.31
C THR A 177 24.22 10.14 16.62
N ILE A 178 23.20 9.29 16.56
CA ILE A 178 22.60 8.65 17.74
C ILE A 178 22.69 7.14 17.56
N SER A 179 23.32 6.46 18.52
CA SER A 179 23.43 5.01 18.57
C SER A 179 22.58 4.44 19.70
N ALA A 180 21.86 3.37 19.40
CA ALA A 180 20.98 2.69 20.34
C ALA A 180 21.53 1.32 20.73
N PHE A 181 21.35 0.97 22.00
CA PHE A 181 21.82 -0.29 22.56
C PHE A 181 20.76 -0.91 23.47
N GLN A 182 20.76 -2.23 23.52
CA GLN A 182 19.93 -3.05 24.39
C GLN A 182 20.82 -3.94 25.27
N SER A 183 20.42 -4.16 26.52
CA SER A 183 21.12 -5.06 27.43
C SER A 183 20.15 -5.83 28.34
N ALA A 184 20.47 -7.08 28.67
CA ALA A 184 19.68 -7.88 29.61
C ALA A 184 20.09 -7.60 31.07
N ASP A 185 21.35 -7.24 31.31
CA ASP A 185 22.00 -7.13 32.62
C ASP A 185 22.41 -5.69 32.98
N GLY A 186 22.37 -4.76 32.03
CA GLY A 186 22.83 -3.38 32.18
C GLY A 186 24.34 -3.19 32.01
N VAL A 187 25.08 -4.28 31.76
CA VAL A 187 26.55 -4.32 31.68
C VAL A 187 27.00 -4.69 30.28
N SER A 188 26.43 -5.74 29.70
CA SER A 188 26.74 -6.25 28.37
C SER A 188 25.76 -5.67 27.34
N TRP A 189 26.26 -4.85 26.43
CA TRP A 189 25.42 -4.08 25.49
C TRP A 189 25.46 -4.65 24.07
N THR A 190 24.28 -4.94 23.53
CA THR A 190 24.07 -5.32 22.14
C THR A 190 23.66 -4.09 21.33
N PRO A 191 24.36 -3.75 20.23
CA PRO A 191 23.94 -2.64 19.37
C PRO A 191 22.62 -2.97 18.68
N VAL A 192 21.69 -2.01 18.71
CA VAL A 192 20.42 -2.07 17.96
C VAL A 192 20.63 -1.43 16.58
N GLY A 193 21.27 -0.27 16.54
CA GLY A 193 21.56 0.47 15.31
C GLY A 193 22.04 1.89 15.57
N THR A 194 22.35 2.59 14.48
CA THR A 194 22.81 3.98 14.51
C THR A 194 22.05 4.77 13.45
N VAL A 195 21.61 5.98 13.81
CA VAL A 195 20.90 6.92 12.94
C VAL A 195 21.58 8.29 12.97
N THR A 196 21.51 9.03 11.87
CA THR A 196 21.97 10.42 11.81
C THR A 196 20.76 11.34 11.76
N VAL A 197 20.57 12.19 12.77
CA VAL A 197 19.46 13.14 12.85
C VAL A 197 19.99 14.53 12.51
N ALA A 198 19.97 14.85 11.22
CA ALA A 198 20.47 16.14 10.72
C ALA A 198 19.67 17.32 11.30
N GLY A 199 20.37 18.38 11.71
CA GLY A 199 19.74 19.59 12.25
C GLY A 199 19.30 19.50 13.72
N LEU A 200 19.78 18.50 14.47
CA LEU A 200 19.58 18.44 15.92
C LEU A 200 20.32 19.62 16.61
N PRO A 201 19.66 20.41 17.48
CA PRO A 201 20.30 21.52 18.19
C PRO A 201 21.37 21.05 19.18
N GLN A 202 22.25 21.94 19.64
CA GLN A 202 23.27 21.60 20.65
C GLN A 202 22.65 21.10 21.96
N THR A 203 21.61 21.77 22.44
CA THR A 203 20.81 21.33 23.60
C THR A 203 19.56 20.63 23.12
N VAL A 204 19.33 19.41 23.59
CA VAL A 204 18.20 18.54 23.25
C VAL A 204 17.51 18.07 24.52
N GLU A 205 16.26 17.62 24.41
CA GLU A 205 15.55 16.98 25.51
C GLU A 205 15.74 15.47 25.44
N VAL A 206 16.13 14.86 26.56
CA VAL A 206 16.38 13.42 26.66
C VAL A 206 15.63 12.80 27.83
N GLY A 207 15.08 11.60 27.64
CA GLY A 207 14.39 10.92 28.73
C GLY A 207 13.49 9.76 28.35
N PRO A 208 12.83 9.14 29.34
CA PRO A 208 11.84 8.10 29.09
C PRO A 208 10.56 8.64 28.46
N PHE A 209 9.95 7.84 27.61
CA PHE A 209 8.67 8.15 26.99
C PHE A 209 7.78 6.92 26.85
N VAL A 210 6.47 7.15 26.76
CA VAL A 210 5.47 6.11 26.50
C VAL A 210 4.41 6.59 25.52
N THR A 211 3.99 5.73 24.61
CA THR A 211 2.87 5.99 23.70
C THR A 211 2.14 4.69 23.29
N SER A 212 0.90 4.82 22.83
CA SER A 212 -0.03 3.70 22.62
C SER A 212 -0.97 3.96 21.45
N PRO A 213 -0.70 3.41 20.25
CA PRO A 213 -1.52 3.66 19.07
C PRO A 213 -2.94 3.09 19.27
N PRO A 214 -3.93 3.58 18.50
CA PRO A 214 -5.31 3.12 18.67
C PRO A 214 -5.42 1.61 18.39
N ALA A 215 -6.33 0.97 19.12
CA ALA A 215 -6.87 -0.31 18.70
C ALA A 215 -7.90 -0.05 17.60
N PHE A 216 -8.28 -1.08 16.86
CA PHE A 216 -9.30 -0.93 15.83
C PHE A 216 -10.38 -1.97 15.98
N ARG A 217 -11.63 -1.55 15.81
CA ARG A 217 -12.78 -2.43 15.67
C ARG A 217 -13.15 -2.52 14.21
N VAL A 218 -13.07 -3.72 13.64
CA VAL A 218 -13.40 -3.97 12.23
C VAL A 218 -14.70 -4.76 12.15
N GLN A 219 -15.74 -4.13 11.62
CA GLN A 219 -17.01 -4.78 11.31
C GLN A 219 -17.10 -5.02 9.81
N ARG A 220 -17.48 -6.23 9.43
CA ARG A 220 -17.51 -6.68 8.03
C ARG A 220 -18.89 -7.16 7.66
N GLN A 221 -19.35 -6.73 6.49
CA GLN A 221 -20.58 -7.16 5.84
C GLN A 221 -20.30 -7.43 4.36
N PHE A 222 -21.17 -8.19 3.70
CA PHE A 222 -21.04 -8.36 2.26
C PHE A 222 -21.32 -7.02 1.56
N GLY A 223 -20.35 -6.52 0.80
CA GLY A 223 -20.41 -5.23 0.12
C GLY A 223 -19.97 -4.01 0.95
N SER A 224 -19.77 -4.11 2.26
CA SER A 224 -19.29 -2.99 3.09
C SER A 224 -18.48 -3.44 4.31
N GLY A 225 -17.61 -2.58 4.81
CA GLY A 225 -16.94 -2.77 6.08
C GLY A 225 -16.76 -1.44 6.78
N THR A 226 -16.84 -1.42 8.10
CA THR A 226 -16.58 -0.24 8.91
C THR A 226 -15.38 -0.51 9.83
N VAL A 227 -14.55 0.50 9.99
CA VAL A 227 -13.40 0.48 10.90
C VAL A 227 -13.60 1.64 11.86
N ALA A 228 -13.64 1.34 13.15
CA ALA A 228 -13.64 2.34 14.21
C ALA A 228 -12.32 2.25 14.96
N GLN A 229 -11.70 3.40 15.22
CA GLN A 229 -10.58 3.48 16.16
C GLN A 229 -11.12 3.42 17.59
N LEU A 230 -10.39 2.74 18.47
CA LEU A 230 -10.64 2.66 19.89
C LEU A 230 -9.46 3.26 20.63
N PRO A 231 -9.69 4.09 21.66
CA PRO A 231 -8.63 4.68 22.45
C PRO A 231 -7.85 3.59 23.18
N THR A 232 -6.56 3.79 23.36
CA THR A 232 -5.71 2.91 24.15
C THR A 232 -4.75 3.74 24.99
N SER A 233 -4.30 3.16 26.09
CA SER A 233 -3.22 3.73 26.90
C SER A 233 -2.25 2.63 27.27
N THR A 234 -0.97 2.97 27.29
CA THR A 234 0.08 2.05 27.75
C THR A 234 0.71 2.65 28.99
N ARG A 235 0.96 1.80 29.98
CA ARG A 235 1.73 2.14 31.18
C ARG A 235 3.05 1.38 31.16
N ALA A 236 4.14 2.06 31.48
CA ALA A 236 5.44 1.43 31.65
C ALA A 236 6.15 1.92 32.91
N THR A 237 6.87 1.00 33.55
CA THR A 237 7.66 1.29 34.74
C THR A 237 9.14 1.25 34.39
N PHE A 238 9.85 2.32 34.70
CA PHE A 238 11.27 2.52 34.45
C PHE A 238 12.03 2.56 35.78
N GLU A 239 13.24 2.01 35.80
CA GLU A 239 14.22 2.40 36.81
C GLU A 239 14.71 3.83 36.53
N ARG A 240 15.21 4.54 37.54
CA ARG A 240 15.63 5.94 37.41
C ARG A 240 16.61 6.10 36.24
N PRO A 241 16.30 6.95 35.25
CA PRO A 241 17.19 7.14 34.12
C PRO A 241 18.47 7.85 34.55
N THR A 242 19.59 7.41 33.98
CA THR A 242 20.92 7.97 34.21
C THR A 242 21.37 8.73 32.97
N LEU A 243 21.92 9.92 33.15
CA LEU A 243 22.48 10.76 32.08
C LEU A 243 23.99 10.90 32.26
N GLU A 244 24.73 10.84 31.16
CA GLU A 244 26.15 11.13 31.09
C GLU A 244 26.43 12.19 30.01
N PRO A 245 27.26 13.22 30.27
CA PRO A 245 27.76 13.61 31.58
C PRO A 245 26.62 14.02 32.52
N ALA A 246 26.80 13.84 33.83
CA ALA A 246 25.76 14.17 34.81
C ALA A 246 25.44 15.66 34.79
N GLY A 247 24.32 16.03 34.15
CA GLY A 247 23.80 17.40 34.15
C GLY A 247 23.03 17.71 35.43
N ALA A 248 23.60 18.55 36.29
CA ALA A 248 23.10 18.98 37.61
C ALA A 248 23.13 17.91 38.72
N PRO A 249 23.28 18.31 39.99
CA PRO A 249 23.50 17.39 41.12
C PRO A 249 22.35 16.39 41.29
N ALA A 250 22.70 15.19 41.77
CA ALA A 250 21.73 14.17 42.14
C ALA A 250 20.70 14.72 43.14
N ALA A 251 19.42 14.37 42.95
CA ALA A 251 18.34 14.77 43.86
C ALA A 251 18.62 14.28 45.29
N GLU A 252 18.30 15.11 46.29
CA GLU A 252 18.41 14.69 47.69
C GLU A 252 17.40 13.56 48.00
N PRO A 253 17.67 12.70 49.01
CA PRO A 253 16.72 11.66 49.42
C PRO A 253 15.36 12.27 49.77
N GLY A 254 14.33 11.99 48.96
CA GLY A 254 12.96 12.52 49.12
C GLY A 254 12.46 13.39 47.97
N GLU A 255 13.34 13.88 47.09
CA GLU A 255 12.97 14.71 45.92
C GLU A 255 12.90 13.90 44.61
N SER A 256 12.10 12.84 44.63
CA SER A 256 11.90 11.96 43.47
C SER A 256 11.42 12.78 42.25
N GLY A 257 12.23 12.87 41.19
CA GLY A 257 11.91 13.60 39.96
C GLY A 257 12.51 15.00 39.82
N ARG A 258 13.28 15.51 40.81
CA ARG A 258 13.91 16.84 40.70
C ARG A 258 14.79 16.95 39.45
N GLY A 259 14.56 18.02 38.69
CA GLY A 259 15.27 18.31 37.45
C GLY A 259 14.66 17.69 36.19
N TRP A 260 13.74 16.73 36.31
CA TRP A 260 12.96 16.17 35.21
C TRP A 260 11.69 17.00 34.98
N GLN A 261 11.44 17.34 33.72
CA GLN A 261 10.20 17.93 33.23
C GLN A 261 9.24 16.81 32.84
N ASP A 262 7.94 17.07 32.96
CA ASP A 262 6.87 16.13 32.66
C ASP A 262 5.90 16.81 31.69
N ASP A 263 5.95 16.39 30.43
CA ASP A 263 5.19 16.99 29.34
C ASP A 263 4.40 15.93 28.56
N GLU A 264 3.12 16.21 28.31
CA GLU A 264 2.34 15.50 27.31
C GLU A 264 2.52 16.19 25.96
N ILE A 265 3.28 15.55 25.07
CA ILE A 265 3.42 16.01 23.70
C ILE A 265 2.14 15.64 22.97
N ASN A 266 1.46 16.65 22.43
CA ASN A 266 0.18 16.47 21.78
C ASN A 266 0.13 17.22 20.45
N ASP A 267 -0.12 16.48 19.38
CA ASP A 267 -0.25 17.00 18.03
C ASP A 267 -1.60 17.71 17.75
N ALA A 268 -2.60 17.61 18.63
CA ALA A 268 -3.90 18.28 18.48
C ALA A 268 -4.28 19.20 19.65
N PRO A 269 -4.97 20.34 19.40
CA PRO A 269 -5.83 20.95 20.41
C PRO A 269 -7.11 20.09 20.50
N VAL A 270 -7.11 19.07 21.35
CA VAL A 270 -8.25 18.13 21.45
C VAL A 270 -9.48 18.89 21.97
N PRO A 271 -10.64 18.92 21.27
CA PRO A 271 -11.90 18.95 22.01
C PRO A 271 -11.93 17.61 22.74
N GLU A 272 -11.67 17.66 24.05
CA GLU A 272 -11.62 16.53 24.98
C GLU A 272 -12.51 15.40 24.45
N ILE A 273 -11.92 14.36 23.87
CA ILE A 273 -12.67 13.15 23.61
C ILE A 273 -13.08 12.72 25.02
N LYS A 274 -14.36 12.94 25.36
CA LYS A 274 -14.98 12.53 26.62
C LYS A 274 -15.08 11.00 26.65
N GLU A 275 -13.99 10.30 26.38
CA GLU A 275 -13.93 8.85 26.37
C GLU A 275 -13.45 8.39 27.74
N ARG A 276 -14.45 7.90 28.47
CA ARG A 276 -14.49 7.60 29.90
C ARG A 276 -13.60 6.42 30.33
N THR A 277 -12.70 5.94 29.47
CA THR A 277 -12.08 4.60 29.62
C THR A 277 -10.57 4.56 29.45
N ALA A 278 -9.92 5.48 28.75
CA ALA A 278 -8.45 5.51 28.71
C ALA A 278 -7.89 6.13 30.00
N THR A 279 -6.92 5.47 30.64
CA THR A 279 -6.23 6.04 31.79
C THR A 279 -5.55 7.35 31.36
N LYS A 280 -5.75 8.43 32.12
CA LYS A 280 -5.15 9.74 31.80
C LYS A 280 -3.61 9.62 31.72
N PRO A 281 -2.97 10.24 30.72
CA PRO A 281 -1.51 10.35 30.68
C PRO A 281 -0.97 10.99 31.96
N GLY A 282 0.24 10.59 32.36
CA GLY A 282 0.87 11.12 33.57
C GLY A 282 2.08 10.33 34.03
N ALA A 283 2.91 10.99 34.84
CA ALA A 283 4.09 10.45 35.46
C ALA A 283 3.91 10.33 36.98
N ALA A 284 4.41 9.24 37.56
CA ALA A 284 4.46 9.04 39.00
C ALA A 284 5.83 8.48 39.42
N TRP A 285 6.48 9.16 40.37
CA TRP A 285 7.73 8.69 40.96
C TRP A 285 7.46 7.97 42.29
N ALA A 286 8.07 6.80 42.46
CA ALA A 286 8.11 6.06 43.71
C ALA A 286 9.56 5.65 44.00
N GLY A 287 10.29 6.50 44.71
CA GLY A 287 11.73 6.33 44.95
C GLY A 287 12.54 6.38 43.65
N ASP A 288 13.17 5.26 43.29
CA ASP A 288 13.97 5.11 42.07
C ASP A 288 13.16 4.52 40.89
N ARG A 289 11.84 4.42 41.01
CA ARG A 289 10.97 3.95 39.92
C ARG A 289 10.12 5.09 39.39
N LEU A 290 10.06 5.21 38.08
CA LEU A 290 9.19 6.11 37.33
C LEU A 290 8.13 5.28 36.62
N THR A 291 6.86 5.56 36.87
CA THR A 291 5.74 4.97 36.12
C THR A 291 5.16 6.02 35.20
N LEU A 292 5.18 5.77 33.89
CA LEU A 292 4.58 6.63 32.87
C LEU A 292 3.34 5.98 32.28
N THR A 293 2.30 6.76 32.05
CA THR A 293 1.15 6.38 31.24
C THR A 293 1.07 7.31 30.04
N GLY A 294 0.94 6.76 28.84
CA GLY A 294 0.89 7.51 27.60
C GLY A 294 -0.14 6.97 26.61
N THR A 295 -0.65 7.87 25.77
CA THR A 295 -1.61 7.61 24.70
C THR A 295 -1.09 8.24 23.39
N GLY A 296 -1.70 7.90 22.26
CA GLY A 296 -1.32 8.44 20.96
C GLY A 296 -0.25 7.61 20.27
N ASP A 297 0.48 8.20 19.32
CA ASP A 297 1.58 7.50 18.68
C ASP A 297 2.64 8.49 18.18
N VAL A 298 3.85 7.99 17.99
CA VAL A 298 4.97 8.70 17.38
C VAL A 298 5.35 7.96 16.12
N ALA A 299 4.79 8.36 14.98
CA ALA A 299 4.98 7.71 13.69
C ALA A 299 4.54 8.60 12.52
N PRO A 300 4.80 8.23 11.25
CA PRO A 300 4.20 8.89 10.11
C PRO A 300 2.69 8.64 10.14
N ARG A 301 1.89 9.66 9.85
CA ARG A 301 0.46 9.45 9.62
C ARG A 301 0.28 8.99 8.17
N THR A 302 -0.32 7.82 8.01
CA THR A 302 -0.69 7.30 6.70
C THR A 302 -2.17 7.57 6.46
N THR A 303 -2.52 8.08 5.28
CA THR A 303 -3.91 8.08 4.83
C THR A 303 -4.27 6.69 4.31
N SER A 304 -5.48 6.20 4.62
CA SER A 304 -6.06 5.07 3.86
C SER A 304 -6.37 5.48 2.41
N GLU A 305 -6.50 6.78 2.18
CA GLU A 305 -6.78 7.39 0.89
C GLU A 305 -5.50 7.64 0.10
N ASP A 306 -5.39 7.01 -1.06
CA ASP A 306 -4.33 7.22 -2.03
C ASP A 306 -4.92 8.00 -3.22
N THR A 307 -4.56 9.28 -3.36
CA THR A 307 -5.16 10.18 -4.36
C THR A 307 -4.85 9.76 -5.81
N VAL A 308 -3.73 9.05 -6.03
CA VAL A 308 -3.36 8.51 -7.34
C VAL A 308 -4.20 7.27 -7.64
N ALA A 309 -4.28 6.32 -6.71
CA ALA A 309 -5.11 5.13 -6.87
C ALA A 309 -6.60 5.50 -6.99
N GLN A 310 -7.08 6.46 -6.21
CA GLN A 310 -8.44 7.03 -6.32
C GLN A 310 -8.67 7.67 -7.70
N GLY A 311 -7.69 8.39 -8.22
CA GLY A 311 -7.74 8.94 -9.58
C GLY A 311 -7.85 7.89 -10.69
N LEU A 312 -7.51 6.64 -10.40
CA LEU A 312 -7.60 5.49 -11.32
C LEU A 312 -8.83 4.60 -11.07
N THR A 313 -9.75 5.00 -10.19
CA THR A 313 -10.92 4.19 -9.79
C THR A 313 -11.86 3.81 -10.96
N GLY A 314 -11.86 4.57 -12.06
CA GLY A 314 -12.66 4.25 -13.25
C GLY A 314 -12.08 3.15 -14.15
N ILE A 315 -10.86 2.68 -13.89
CA ILE A 315 -10.17 1.67 -14.74
C ILE A 315 -10.97 0.36 -14.88
N PRO A 316 -11.56 -0.22 -13.82
CA PRO A 316 -12.35 -1.45 -13.94
C PRO A 316 -13.56 -1.31 -14.89
N VAL A 317 -14.15 -0.11 -15.02
CA VAL A 317 -15.29 0.12 -15.92
C VAL A 317 -14.84 0.11 -17.39
N GLY A 318 -13.75 0.80 -17.72
CA GLY A 318 -13.16 0.76 -19.06
C GLY A 318 -12.61 -0.63 -19.42
N LEU A 319 -12.14 -1.39 -18.43
CA LEU A 319 -11.69 -2.76 -18.61
C LEU A 319 -12.81 -3.68 -19.11
N VAL A 320 -14.04 -3.56 -18.62
CA VAL A 320 -15.17 -4.39 -19.07
C VAL A 320 -15.40 -4.24 -20.58
N ALA A 321 -15.37 -3.00 -21.09
CA ALA A 321 -15.49 -2.73 -22.53
C ALA A 321 -14.31 -3.34 -23.31
N THR A 322 -13.09 -3.21 -22.79
CA THR A 322 -11.86 -3.75 -23.39
C THR A 322 -11.90 -5.28 -23.48
N VAL A 323 -12.30 -5.96 -22.39
CA VAL A 323 -12.46 -7.42 -22.32
C VAL A 323 -13.51 -7.90 -23.31
N ALA A 324 -14.65 -7.21 -23.40
CA ALA A 324 -15.71 -7.56 -24.35
C ALA A 324 -15.18 -7.55 -25.79
N VAL A 325 -14.45 -6.51 -26.19
CA VAL A 325 -13.85 -6.44 -27.54
C VAL A 325 -12.77 -7.52 -27.73
N ALA A 326 -11.90 -7.73 -26.75
CA ALA A 326 -10.84 -8.76 -26.82
C ALA A 326 -11.41 -10.17 -27.03
N VAL A 327 -12.50 -10.51 -26.32
CA VAL A 327 -13.21 -11.78 -26.49
C VAL A 327 -13.92 -11.85 -27.85
N LEU A 328 -14.60 -10.77 -28.26
CA LEU A 328 -15.33 -10.72 -29.53
C LEU A 328 -14.39 -10.82 -30.74
N PHE A 329 -13.18 -10.28 -30.65
CA PHE A 329 -12.19 -10.30 -31.71
C PHE A 329 -11.81 -11.72 -32.15
N VAL A 330 -11.84 -12.69 -31.23
CA VAL A 330 -11.58 -14.11 -31.56
C VAL A 330 -12.87 -14.91 -31.75
N THR A 331 -13.92 -14.62 -30.99
CA THR A 331 -15.16 -15.42 -31.04
C THR A 331 -16.03 -15.09 -32.25
N ALA A 332 -15.93 -13.87 -32.81
CA ALA A 332 -16.62 -13.50 -34.05
C ALA A 332 -16.14 -14.32 -35.26
N GLU A 333 -14.85 -14.68 -35.31
CA GLU A 333 -14.32 -15.53 -36.39
C GLU A 333 -14.83 -16.98 -36.29
N HIS A 334 -15.06 -17.47 -35.07
CA HIS A 334 -15.66 -18.79 -34.84
C HIS A 334 -17.12 -18.82 -35.29
N ARG A 335 -17.88 -17.75 -35.02
CA ARG A 335 -19.30 -17.66 -35.37
C ARG A 335 -19.54 -17.64 -36.89
N HIS A 336 -18.67 -16.98 -37.65
CA HIS A 336 -18.81 -16.83 -39.10
C HIS A 336 -17.97 -17.84 -39.91
N GLY A 337 -17.34 -18.82 -39.27
CA GLY A 337 -16.55 -19.86 -39.94
C GLY A 337 -15.24 -19.39 -40.60
N MET A 338 -14.82 -18.14 -40.39
CA MET A 338 -13.64 -17.53 -41.03
C MET A 338 -12.28 -18.08 -40.53
N LEU A 339 -12.28 -18.89 -39.46
CA LEU A 339 -11.07 -19.56 -38.99
C LEU A 339 -10.55 -20.61 -39.97
N ARG A 340 -11.46 -21.32 -40.67
CA ARG A 340 -11.06 -22.32 -41.67
C ARG A 340 -10.33 -21.66 -42.85
N THR A 341 -10.84 -20.55 -43.35
CA THR A 341 -10.21 -19.79 -44.44
C THR A 341 -8.87 -19.17 -44.01
N THR A 342 -8.79 -18.66 -42.77
CA THR A 342 -7.54 -18.12 -42.22
C THR A 342 -6.45 -19.21 -42.07
N PHE A 343 -6.82 -20.40 -41.61
CA PHE A 343 -5.88 -21.51 -41.47
C PHE A 343 -5.50 -22.18 -42.79
N MET A 344 -6.36 -22.11 -43.82
CA MET A 344 -6.02 -22.52 -45.17
C MET A 344 -5.00 -21.56 -45.83
N ALA A 345 -5.11 -20.26 -45.54
CA ALA A 345 -4.20 -19.25 -46.10
C ALA A 345 -2.83 -19.16 -45.39
N THR A 346 -2.75 -19.52 -44.10
CA THR A 346 -1.49 -19.49 -43.34
C THR A 346 -1.30 -20.80 -42.55
N PRO A 347 -0.35 -21.68 -42.92
CA PRO A 347 -0.20 -23.02 -42.35
C PRO A 347 0.33 -23.07 -40.89
N GLY A 348 0.23 -21.97 -40.11
CA GLY A 348 0.73 -21.87 -38.74
C GLY A 348 -0.32 -21.39 -37.75
N ARG A 349 -1.23 -22.27 -37.30
CA ARG A 349 -2.34 -21.93 -36.38
C ARG A 349 -1.90 -21.20 -35.10
N ARG A 350 -0.72 -21.53 -34.57
CA ARG A 350 -0.12 -20.88 -33.38
C ARG A 350 0.34 -19.44 -33.64
N ARG A 351 0.86 -19.18 -34.85
CA ARG A 351 1.36 -17.85 -35.23
C ARG A 351 0.21 -16.86 -35.34
N VAL A 352 -0.93 -17.30 -35.85
CA VAL A 352 -2.17 -16.50 -35.92
C VAL A 352 -2.65 -16.12 -34.53
N LEU A 353 -2.74 -17.09 -33.60
CA LEU A 353 -3.17 -16.79 -32.23
C LEU A 353 -2.19 -15.86 -31.50
N ALA A 354 -0.87 -16.06 -31.68
CA ALA A 354 0.15 -15.18 -31.11
C ALA A 354 0.10 -13.77 -31.69
N ALA A 355 -0.15 -13.61 -33.00
CA ALA A 355 -0.32 -12.30 -33.62
C ALA A 355 -1.56 -11.59 -33.09
N LYS A 356 -2.68 -12.29 -32.93
CA LYS A 356 -3.89 -11.74 -32.29
C LYS A 356 -3.61 -11.29 -30.87
N ALA A 357 -2.95 -12.13 -30.06
CA ALA A 357 -2.54 -11.81 -28.70
C ALA A 357 -1.70 -10.53 -28.64
N LEU A 358 -0.71 -10.40 -29.53
CA LEU A 358 0.14 -9.21 -29.61
C LEU A 358 -0.66 -7.95 -29.99
N VAL A 359 -1.53 -8.05 -31.00
CA VAL A 359 -2.34 -6.90 -31.46
C VAL A 359 -3.29 -6.42 -30.37
N VAL A 360 -4.08 -7.33 -29.77
CA VAL A 360 -5.00 -6.97 -28.68
C VAL A 360 -4.23 -6.47 -27.47
N GLY A 361 -3.10 -7.10 -27.14
CA GLY A 361 -2.24 -6.66 -26.04
C GLY A 361 -1.71 -5.25 -26.26
N ALA A 362 -1.18 -4.94 -27.44
CA ALA A 362 -0.69 -3.60 -27.77
C ALA A 362 -1.80 -2.54 -27.74
N VAL A 363 -2.99 -2.86 -28.25
CA VAL A 363 -4.16 -1.97 -28.19
C VAL A 363 -4.57 -1.70 -26.74
N ALA A 364 -4.70 -2.76 -25.94
CA ALA A 364 -5.10 -2.65 -24.54
C ALA A 364 -4.06 -1.87 -23.72
N PHE A 365 -2.78 -2.07 -23.99
CA PHE A 365 -1.69 -1.31 -23.37
C PHE A 365 -1.79 0.18 -23.69
N ILE A 366 -1.90 0.55 -24.97
CA ILE A 366 -1.97 1.95 -25.40
C ILE A 366 -3.21 2.62 -24.84
N LEU A 367 -4.38 1.99 -24.95
CA LEU A 367 -5.63 2.54 -24.42
C LEU A 367 -5.60 2.66 -22.90
N GLY A 368 -5.03 1.67 -22.21
CA GLY A 368 -4.85 1.70 -20.76
C GLY A 368 -3.92 2.82 -20.30
N LEU A 369 -2.81 3.04 -21.02
CA LEU A 369 -1.87 4.11 -20.74
C LEU A 369 -2.52 5.48 -20.95
N VAL A 370 -3.22 5.67 -22.07
CA VAL A 370 -3.96 6.90 -22.37
C VAL A 370 -5.05 7.14 -21.32
N ALA A 371 -5.80 6.11 -20.94
CA ALA A 371 -6.84 6.21 -19.93
C ALA A 371 -6.27 6.62 -18.56
N ALA A 372 -5.20 5.96 -18.10
CA ALA A 372 -4.57 6.24 -16.81
C ALA A 372 -3.98 7.65 -16.74
N VAL A 373 -3.22 8.06 -17.76
CA VAL A 373 -2.64 9.42 -17.82
C VAL A 373 -3.74 10.48 -17.87
N THR A 374 -4.74 10.30 -18.73
CA THR A 374 -5.83 11.28 -18.86
C THR A 374 -6.67 11.36 -17.58
N ALA A 375 -6.94 10.22 -16.94
CA ALA A 375 -7.68 10.20 -15.67
C ALA A 375 -6.95 11.00 -14.59
N LEU A 376 -5.65 10.77 -14.39
CA LEU A 376 -4.86 11.50 -13.39
C LEU A 376 -4.79 13.01 -13.69
N LEU A 377 -4.54 13.39 -14.93
CA LEU A 377 -4.44 14.80 -15.33
C LEU A 377 -5.75 15.57 -15.11
N VAL A 378 -6.89 14.90 -15.29
CA VAL A 378 -8.20 15.52 -15.15
C VAL A 378 -8.68 15.49 -13.69
N VAL A 379 -8.40 14.41 -12.95
CA VAL A 379 -8.88 14.21 -11.58
C VAL A 379 -8.03 14.99 -10.56
N GLY A 380 -6.71 15.14 -10.78
CA GLY A 380 -5.81 15.85 -9.86
C GLY A 380 -6.29 17.25 -9.46
N PRO A 381 -6.63 18.14 -10.41
CA PRO A 381 -7.13 19.48 -10.09
C PRO A 381 -8.44 19.48 -9.28
N ILE A 382 -9.33 18.53 -9.53
CA ILE A 382 -10.61 18.41 -8.80
C ILE A 382 -10.35 17.98 -7.36
N GLN A 383 -9.45 17.01 -7.14
CA GLN A 383 -9.04 16.62 -5.79
C GLN A 383 -8.41 17.82 -5.05
N ARG A 384 -7.57 18.63 -5.71
CA ARG A 384 -7.04 19.86 -5.09
C ARG A 384 -8.15 20.84 -4.68
N GLN A 385 -9.14 21.06 -5.55
CA GLN A 385 -10.29 21.91 -5.25
C GLN A 385 -11.14 21.38 -4.10
N ASN A 386 -11.25 20.06 -3.96
CA ASN A 386 -11.99 19.41 -2.89
C ASN A 386 -11.22 19.37 -1.55
N GLY A 387 -9.99 19.90 -1.50
CA GLY A 387 -9.24 20.07 -0.25
C GLY A 387 -8.19 18.99 0.02
N TYR A 388 -7.93 18.07 -0.92
CA TYR A 388 -6.81 17.14 -0.81
C TYR A 388 -5.51 17.93 -0.97
N LEU A 389 -4.97 18.48 0.11
CA LEU A 389 -3.84 19.42 0.12
C LEU A 389 -2.64 18.85 0.91
N PRO A 390 -1.39 19.30 0.62
CA PRO A 390 -0.23 19.01 1.45
C PRO A 390 -0.39 19.57 2.87
N PRO A 391 0.29 19.01 3.88
CA PRO A 391 1.20 17.86 3.83
C PRO A 391 0.46 16.50 3.91
N ARG A 392 -0.84 16.49 4.24
CA ARG A 392 -1.65 15.26 4.37
C ARG A 392 -1.74 14.50 3.04
N TYR A 393 -1.88 15.23 1.93
CA TYR A 393 -1.86 14.69 0.57
C TYR A 393 -0.76 15.38 -0.24
N PRO A 394 0.48 14.83 -0.23
CA PRO A 394 1.61 15.40 -0.94
C PRO A 394 1.33 15.66 -2.42
N ASP A 395 2.02 16.65 -2.99
CA ASP A 395 2.11 16.81 -4.45
C ASP A 395 2.73 15.57 -5.08
N TRP A 396 2.12 15.13 -6.18
CA TRP A 396 2.62 14.05 -7.01
C TRP A 396 2.78 14.54 -8.45
N SER A 397 3.78 14.02 -9.13
CA SER A 397 4.06 14.25 -10.54
C SER A 397 3.99 12.93 -11.30
N LEU A 398 3.67 12.99 -12.59
CA LEU A 398 3.73 11.83 -13.48
C LEU A 398 5.16 11.25 -13.62
N THR A 399 6.17 12.03 -13.26
CA THR A 399 7.58 11.61 -13.26
C THR A 399 7.98 10.84 -12.02
N ASP A 400 7.17 10.86 -10.96
CA ASP A 400 7.50 10.17 -9.72
C ASP A 400 7.44 8.66 -9.94
N ALA A 401 8.44 7.95 -9.42
CA ALA A 401 8.57 6.51 -9.65
C ALA A 401 7.32 5.72 -9.25
N ALA A 402 6.66 6.11 -8.15
CA ALA A 402 5.43 5.49 -7.69
C ALA A 402 4.25 5.71 -8.66
N VAL A 403 4.09 6.95 -9.16
CA VAL A 403 3.03 7.31 -10.12
C VAL A 403 3.28 6.65 -11.47
N LEU A 404 4.52 6.66 -11.94
CA LEU A 404 4.89 5.99 -13.20
C LEU A 404 4.64 4.49 -13.13
N ARG A 405 4.97 3.86 -12.00
CA ARG A 405 4.61 2.45 -11.73
C ARG A 405 3.09 2.25 -11.76
N ALA A 406 2.31 3.10 -11.11
CA ALA A 406 0.85 3.00 -11.12
C ALA A 406 0.26 3.11 -12.54
N VAL A 407 0.74 4.08 -13.33
CA VAL A 407 0.28 4.34 -14.71
C VAL A 407 0.66 3.21 -15.66
N ILE A 408 1.96 2.88 -15.76
CA ILE A 408 2.45 1.84 -16.66
C ILE A 408 1.94 0.47 -16.19
N GLY A 409 2.00 0.21 -14.89
CA GLY A 409 1.52 -1.02 -14.28
C GLY A 409 0.05 -1.28 -14.59
N THR A 410 -0.79 -0.25 -14.49
CA THR A 410 -2.21 -0.36 -14.87
C THR A 410 -2.38 -0.75 -16.33
N ALA A 411 -1.63 -0.14 -17.25
CA ALA A 411 -1.67 -0.51 -18.66
C ALA A 411 -1.26 -1.98 -18.88
N VAL A 412 -0.27 -2.49 -18.13
CA VAL A 412 0.14 -3.91 -18.18
C VAL A 412 -0.95 -4.83 -17.61
N VAL A 413 -1.61 -4.46 -16.51
CA VAL A 413 -2.74 -5.23 -15.95
C VAL A 413 -3.87 -5.35 -16.98
N LEU A 414 -4.27 -4.23 -17.59
CA LEU A 414 -5.31 -4.23 -18.63
C LEU A 414 -4.93 -5.09 -19.83
N THR A 415 -3.66 -5.06 -20.21
CA THR A 415 -3.10 -5.91 -21.27
C THR A 415 -3.20 -7.40 -20.92
N ALA A 416 -2.77 -7.78 -19.71
CA ALA A 416 -2.83 -9.16 -19.24
C ALA A 416 -4.27 -9.68 -19.21
N ILE A 417 -5.22 -8.88 -18.70
CA ILE A 417 -6.63 -9.26 -18.61
C ILE A 417 -7.27 -9.33 -20.01
N ALA A 418 -6.95 -8.42 -20.92
CA ALA A 418 -7.45 -8.46 -22.31
C ALA A 418 -6.96 -9.73 -23.03
N VAL A 419 -5.67 -10.07 -22.88
CA VAL A 419 -5.08 -11.30 -23.45
C VAL A 419 -5.69 -12.55 -22.80
N PHE A 420 -5.89 -12.55 -21.48
CA PHE A 420 -6.58 -13.63 -20.76
C PHE A 420 -7.99 -13.84 -21.31
N GLY A 421 -8.77 -12.76 -21.45
CA GLY A 421 -10.14 -12.82 -21.99
C GLY A 421 -10.18 -13.35 -23.41
N MET A 422 -9.30 -12.87 -24.29
CA MET A 422 -9.18 -13.42 -25.65
C MET A 422 -8.80 -14.91 -25.65
N ALA A 423 -7.80 -15.30 -24.85
CA ALA A 423 -7.38 -16.69 -24.74
C ALA A 423 -8.54 -17.58 -24.27
N LEU A 424 -9.26 -17.17 -23.22
CA LEU A 424 -10.45 -17.88 -22.74
C LEU A 424 -11.56 -17.94 -23.82
N GLY A 425 -11.80 -16.84 -24.54
CA GLY A 425 -12.75 -16.79 -25.65
C GLY A 425 -12.40 -17.78 -26.76
N SER A 426 -11.11 -17.96 -27.06
CA SER A 426 -10.64 -18.96 -28.03
C SER A 426 -10.86 -20.41 -27.58
N VAL A 427 -10.78 -20.66 -26.26
CA VAL A 427 -11.00 -21.98 -25.66
C VAL A 427 -12.47 -22.34 -25.62
N LEU A 428 -13.33 -21.39 -25.18
CA LEU A 428 -14.76 -21.60 -24.99
C LEU A 428 -15.56 -21.47 -26.28
N ARG A 429 -15.06 -20.72 -27.26
CA ARG A 429 -15.74 -20.42 -28.54
C ARG A 429 -17.11 -19.74 -28.38
N ARG A 430 -17.40 -19.19 -27.20
CA ARG A 430 -18.67 -18.51 -26.85
C ARG A 430 -18.36 -17.17 -26.18
N ALA A 431 -18.78 -16.08 -26.82
CA ALA A 431 -18.47 -14.72 -26.36
C ALA A 431 -19.07 -14.41 -24.99
N ALA A 432 -20.38 -14.60 -24.82
CA ALA A 432 -21.08 -14.24 -23.59
C ALA A 432 -20.52 -14.98 -22.35
N GLY A 433 -20.30 -16.30 -22.46
CA GLY A 433 -19.74 -17.09 -21.38
C GLY A 433 -18.31 -16.69 -21.02
N ALA A 434 -17.46 -16.42 -22.01
CA ALA A 434 -16.09 -15.98 -21.75
C ALA A 434 -16.03 -14.61 -21.07
N VAL A 435 -16.81 -13.63 -21.54
CA VAL A 435 -16.89 -12.30 -20.90
C VAL A 435 -17.41 -12.43 -19.46
N ALA A 436 -18.48 -13.18 -19.24
CA ALA A 436 -19.04 -13.39 -17.91
C ALA A 436 -18.03 -14.02 -16.93
N ILE A 437 -17.29 -15.04 -17.36
CA ILE A 437 -16.26 -15.69 -16.52
C ILE A 437 -15.14 -14.71 -16.16
N VAL A 438 -14.66 -13.89 -17.11
CA VAL A 438 -13.62 -12.89 -16.82
C VAL A 438 -14.12 -11.88 -15.78
N ILE A 439 -15.34 -11.37 -15.95
CA ILE A 439 -15.94 -10.42 -15.02
C ILE A 439 -16.09 -11.06 -13.64
N VAL A 440 -16.66 -12.26 -13.54
CA VAL A 440 -16.82 -12.97 -12.27
C VAL A 440 -15.46 -13.21 -11.61
N LEU A 441 -14.45 -13.64 -12.37
CA LEU A 441 -13.10 -13.89 -11.83
C LEU A 441 -12.42 -12.63 -11.26
N LEU A 442 -12.76 -11.45 -11.77
CA LEU A 442 -12.20 -10.18 -11.31
C LEU A 442 -12.98 -9.59 -10.12
N PHE A 443 -14.31 -9.53 -10.22
CA PHE A 443 -15.13 -8.76 -9.28
C PHE A 443 -15.72 -9.61 -8.15
N LEU A 444 -15.98 -10.90 -8.36
CA LEU A 444 -16.52 -11.76 -7.30
C LEU A 444 -15.56 -11.92 -6.11
N PRO A 445 -14.23 -12.12 -6.31
CA PRO A 445 -13.33 -12.20 -5.17
C PRO A 445 -13.29 -10.92 -4.35
N GLN A 446 -13.35 -9.75 -5.00
CA GLN A 446 -13.40 -8.47 -4.34
C GLN A 446 -14.68 -8.32 -3.49
N LEU A 447 -15.83 -8.74 -4.02
CA LEU A 447 -17.10 -8.74 -3.29
C LEU A 447 -17.09 -9.72 -2.10
N LEU A 448 -16.52 -10.91 -2.28
CA LEU A 448 -16.43 -11.92 -1.21
C LEU A 448 -15.43 -11.50 -0.13
N ALA A 449 -14.33 -10.86 -0.49
CA ALA A 449 -13.28 -10.44 0.44
C ALA A 449 -13.78 -9.44 1.50
N THR A 450 -14.81 -8.64 1.20
CA THR A 450 -15.40 -7.71 2.19
C THR A 450 -16.13 -8.43 3.32
N GLY A 451 -16.76 -9.57 3.03
CA GLY A 451 -17.53 -10.35 4.00
C GLY A 451 -16.72 -11.43 4.74
N LEU A 452 -15.52 -11.76 4.25
CA LEU A 452 -14.66 -12.78 4.83
C LEU A 452 -13.79 -12.21 5.98
N PRO A 453 -13.33 -13.06 6.93
CA PRO A 453 -12.32 -12.66 7.92
C PRO A 453 -11.03 -12.13 7.27
N GLY A 454 -10.32 -11.22 7.95
CA GLY A 454 -9.13 -10.50 7.44
C GLY A 454 -8.14 -11.36 6.68
N ALA A 455 -7.60 -12.39 7.35
CA ALA A 455 -6.62 -13.29 6.76
C ALA A 455 -7.16 -14.03 5.52
N VAL A 456 -8.42 -14.47 5.55
CA VAL A 456 -9.04 -15.24 4.47
C VAL A 456 -9.33 -14.34 3.26
N GLY A 457 -9.87 -13.13 3.50
CA GLY A 457 -10.11 -12.15 2.44
C GLY A 457 -8.81 -11.73 1.74
N THR A 458 -7.75 -11.46 2.52
CA THR A 458 -6.42 -11.15 1.97
C THR A 458 -5.83 -12.31 1.17
N TRP A 459 -5.94 -13.53 1.68
CA TRP A 459 -5.51 -14.73 0.95
C TRP A 459 -6.28 -14.93 -0.35
N LEU A 460 -7.61 -14.77 -0.34
CA LEU A 460 -8.45 -14.90 -1.53
C LEU A 460 -8.04 -13.89 -2.59
N MET A 461 -7.87 -12.62 -2.21
CA MET A 461 -7.47 -11.59 -3.15
C MET A 461 -6.12 -11.94 -3.76
N ARG A 462 -5.14 -12.46 -2.98
CA ARG A 462 -3.78 -12.80 -3.45
C ARG A 462 -3.74 -13.80 -4.60
N LEU A 463 -4.73 -14.67 -4.70
CA LEU A 463 -4.77 -15.73 -5.72
C LEU A 463 -5.48 -15.32 -7.00
N THR A 464 -6.09 -14.13 -7.06
CA THR A 464 -6.97 -13.76 -8.17
C THR A 464 -6.26 -12.79 -9.12
N PRO A 465 -6.64 -12.73 -10.42
CA PRO A 465 -6.09 -11.73 -11.33
C PRO A 465 -6.33 -10.29 -10.90
N ALA A 466 -7.30 -10.04 -10.01
CA ALA A 466 -7.57 -8.74 -9.41
C ALA A 466 -6.40 -8.23 -8.54
N ALA A 467 -5.54 -9.12 -8.04
CA ALA A 467 -4.30 -8.75 -7.35
C ALA A 467 -3.40 -7.83 -8.21
N GLY A 468 -3.53 -7.87 -9.54
CA GLY A 468 -2.82 -6.95 -10.44
C GLY A 468 -3.04 -5.47 -10.13
N PHE A 469 -4.22 -5.09 -9.63
CA PHE A 469 -4.54 -3.69 -9.35
C PHE A 469 -3.78 -3.08 -8.17
N THR A 470 -3.11 -3.91 -7.36
CA THR A 470 -2.18 -3.45 -6.30
C THR A 470 -1.01 -2.65 -6.86
N ILE A 471 -0.76 -2.75 -8.17
CA ILE A 471 0.22 -1.93 -8.87
C ILE A 471 -0.11 -0.43 -8.84
N GLN A 472 -1.36 -0.06 -8.55
CA GLN A 472 -1.84 1.33 -8.51
C GLN A 472 -1.51 2.06 -7.21
N GLN A 473 -1.13 1.34 -6.15
CA GLN A 473 -0.87 1.95 -4.86
C GLN A 473 0.44 2.73 -4.89
N THR A 474 0.43 3.96 -4.39
CA THR A 474 1.55 4.90 -4.37
C THR A 474 1.89 5.38 -2.96
N THR A 475 0.96 5.31 -2.01
CA THR A 475 1.22 5.66 -0.61
C THR A 475 2.23 4.69 0.02
N PRO A 476 3.29 5.18 0.70
CA PRO A 476 4.26 4.32 1.37
C PRO A 476 3.60 3.57 2.53
N HIS A 477 3.97 2.29 2.66
CA HIS A 477 3.67 1.49 3.84
C HIS A 477 4.83 1.59 4.82
N TYR A 478 4.50 1.77 6.10
CA TYR A 478 5.46 1.76 7.20
C TYR A 478 5.10 0.60 8.12
N ASP A 479 6.00 -0.38 8.24
CA ASP A 479 5.77 -1.58 9.04
C ASP A 479 5.49 -1.25 10.51
N HIS A 480 6.05 -0.14 11.01
CA HIS A 480 5.90 0.36 12.36
C HIS A 480 4.68 1.24 12.61
N VAL A 481 3.75 1.29 11.66
CA VAL A 481 2.47 1.99 11.78
C VAL A 481 1.34 0.97 11.71
N SER A 482 0.51 0.93 12.76
CA SER A 482 -0.71 0.14 12.76
C SER A 482 -1.75 0.76 11.81
N SER A 483 -1.77 0.33 10.54
CA SER A 483 -2.80 0.71 9.59
C SER A 483 -3.77 -0.44 9.33
N ILE A 484 -5.07 -0.21 9.47
CA ILE A 484 -6.08 -1.14 8.93
C ILE A 484 -6.48 -0.66 7.55
N CYS A 485 -6.10 -1.44 6.55
CA CYS A 485 -6.64 -1.31 5.22
C CYS A 485 -7.57 -2.50 4.93
N LEU A 486 -8.80 -2.20 4.49
CA LEU A 486 -9.74 -3.24 4.13
C LEU A 486 -9.42 -3.75 2.71
N PRO A 487 -9.74 -5.01 2.37
CA PRO A 487 -9.49 -5.54 1.02
C PRO A 487 -10.09 -4.70 -0.11
N GLN A 488 -11.23 -4.03 0.13
CA GLN A 488 -11.84 -3.12 -0.85
C GLN A 488 -11.05 -1.84 -1.10
N ASP A 489 -10.19 -1.43 -0.17
CA ASP A 489 -9.34 -0.25 -0.28
C ASP A 489 -8.01 -0.58 -0.99
N GLY A 490 -7.81 -1.84 -1.40
CA GLY A 490 -6.71 -2.28 -2.24
C GLY A 490 -5.37 -2.52 -1.54
N CYS A 491 -5.20 -2.15 -0.26
CA CYS A 491 -3.93 -2.26 0.50
C CYS A 491 -3.68 -3.57 1.23
N ALA A 492 -4.22 -4.67 0.71
CA ALA A 492 -3.92 -6.01 1.23
C ALA A 492 -2.50 -6.53 0.85
N TYR A 493 -1.64 -5.67 0.27
CA TYR A 493 -0.39 -6.06 -0.36
C TYR A 493 0.73 -5.05 -0.16
N ASP A 494 1.77 -5.51 0.52
CA ASP A 494 3.09 -4.91 0.62
C ASP A 494 3.88 -4.99 -0.71
N GLN A 495 3.50 -5.88 -1.64
CA GLN A 495 4.23 -6.10 -2.89
C GLN A 495 3.39 -5.87 -4.15
N SER A 496 3.34 -4.61 -4.61
CA SER A 496 2.68 -4.19 -5.85
C SER A 496 3.06 -5.04 -7.08
N TRP A 497 4.32 -5.49 -7.16
CA TRP A 497 4.81 -6.32 -8.26
C TRP A 497 4.36 -7.78 -8.19
N ALA A 498 4.17 -8.33 -6.99
CA ALA A 498 3.71 -9.70 -6.82
C ALA A 498 2.27 -9.85 -7.34
N GLY A 499 1.39 -8.88 -7.07
CA GLY A 499 0.04 -8.85 -7.61
C GLY A 499 0.01 -8.79 -9.14
N LEU A 500 0.87 -7.95 -9.73
CA LEU A 500 1.03 -7.89 -11.19
C LEU A 500 1.48 -9.24 -11.77
N ALA A 501 2.46 -9.89 -11.13
CA ALA A 501 2.97 -11.19 -11.56
C ALA A 501 1.88 -12.27 -11.56
N VAL A 502 1.00 -12.30 -10.55
CA VAL A 502 -0.17 -13.20 -10.50
C VAL A 502 -1.08 -12.97 -11.70
N CYS A 503 -1.44 -11.70 -11.97
CA CYS A 503 -2.30 -11.35 -13.12
C CYS A 503 -1.68 -11.80 -14.46
N CYS A 504 -0.38 -11.52 -14.66
CA CYS A 504 0.35 -11.96 -15.85
C CYS A 504 0.43 -13.50 -15.95
N ALA A 505 0.62 -14.21 -14.84
CA ALA A 505 0.68 -15.67 -14.82
C ALA A 505 -0.64 -16.30 -15.30
N TYR A 506 -1.79 -15.76 -14.86
CA TYR A 506 -3.10 -16.19 -15.36
C TYR A 506 -3.23 -16.00 -16.88
N ALA A 507 -2.82 -14.83 -17.39
CA ALA A 507 -2.87 -14.53 -18.82
C ALA A 507 -1.98 -15.49 -19.64
N VAL A 508 -0.74 -15.71 -19.19
CA VAL A 508 0.20 -16.64 -19.83
C VAL A 508 -0.33 -18.07 -19.79
N ALA A 509 -0.80 -18.54 -18.63
CA ALA A 509 -1.32 -19.90 -18.48
C ALA A 509 -2.51 -20.15 -19.42
N MET A 510 -3.48 -19.24 -19.50
CA MET A 510 -4.61 -19.39 -20.42
C MET A 510 -4.21 -19.28 -21.88
N LEU A 511 -3.25 -18.42 -22.22
CA LEU A 511 -2.73 -18.33 -23.59
C LEU A 511 -2.01 -19.62 -24.00
N VAL A 512 -1.25 -20.25 -23.08
CA VAL A 512 -0.62 -21.56 -23.31
C VAL A 512 -1.67 -22.64 -23.53
N VAL A 513 -2.72 -22.70 -22.70
CA VAL A 513 -3.85 -23.63 -22.87
C VAL A 513 -4.54 -23.43 -24.23
N ALA A 514 -4.79 -22.19 -24.61
CA ALA A 514 -5.38 -21.85 -25.91
C ALA A 514 -4.49 -22.30 -27.08
N LEU A 515 -3.18 -21.99 -27.03
CA LEU A 515 -2.20 -22.41 -28.02
C LEU A 515 -2.05 -23.92 -28.11
N TRP A 516 -2.26 -24.65 -27.01
CA TRP A 516 -2.24 -26.11 -26.98
C TRP A 516 -3.51 -26.71 -27.58
N LEU A 517 -4.69 -26.20 -27.22
CA LEU A 517 -5.97 -26.67 -27.75
C LEU A 517 -6.12 -26.41 -29.26
N VAL A 518 -5.62 -25.28 -29.76
CA VAL A 518 -5.62 -24.98 -31.20
C VAL A 518 -4.77 -25.96 -32.02
N ARG A 519 -3.79 -26.65 -31.38
CA ARG A 519 -3.03 -27.74 -32.03
C ARG A 519 -3.84 -29.02 -32.14
N ARG A 520 -4.66 -29.32 -31.13
CA ARG A 520 -5.30 -30.63 -30.96
C ARG A 520 -6.73 -30.69 -31.49
N ARG A 521 -7.44 -29.56 -31.49
CA ARG A 521 -8.81 -29.48 -32.00
C ARG A 521 -8.79 -29.13 -33.48
N ASP A 522 -9.43 -29.96 -34.30
CA ASP A 522 -9.76 -29.56 -35.66
C ASP A 522 -10.79 -28.42 -35.66
N ALA A 523 -10.68 -27.57 -36.68
CA ALA A 523 -11.41 -26.32 -36.82
C ALA A 523 -12.83 -26.53 -37.34
#